data_AF-A0A8S4EQY1-F1
#
_entry.id   AF-A0A8S4EQY1-F1
#
_cell.length_a   1.000
_cell.length_b   1.000
_cell.length_c   1.000
_cell.angle_alpha   90.00
_cell.angle_beta   90.00
_cell.angle_gamma   90.00
#
_symmetry.space_group_name_H-M   'P 1'
#
loop_
_entity.id
_entity.type
_entity.pdbx_description
1 polymer ?
#
loop_
_entity_poly.entity_id
_entity_poly.type
_entity_poly.pdbx_seq_one_letter_code
_entity_poly.pdbx_strand_id
1 'polypeptide(L)'
;MNSEDFKNLLEDFRLKIGKDMVEKMQESENRILLNINEKLDAKICQLTEEMEHLKNINEENEKRLDILEKHSRQKNLILFGMKEKEKSYEELEILVKDTIRNTLNIDCDKNEIDFVRRIGKLTHDRPRPILFGLNTLGKKIKIIKSKKKLEDIGAYITEDYPRKILEKRKSLQSQLQDEINKGNKARIVYDRLVVTNKSNKRSLSQSPETKEGDKLPNLNTRQAPKKSKQQPETSNRQTITSYLKGKKDAA
;
A
#
# COMPACT_ATOMS: atom_id res chain seq x y z
N MET A 1 -28.34 58.10 72.96
CA MET A 1 -28.55 57.36 71.71
C MET A 1 -30.06 57.14 71.59
N ASN A 2 -30.73 57.69 70.58
CA ASN A 2 -32.17 57.47 70.41
C ASN A 2 -32.43 56.01 70.02
N SER A 3 -33.61 55.48 70.37
CA SER A 3 -34.01 54.11 70.00
C SER A 3 -34.01 53.90 68.47
N GLU A 4 -34.30 54.97 67.71
CA GLU A 4 -34.17 55.04 66.25
C GLU A 4 -32.73 54.80 65.76
N ASP A 5 -31.74 55.45 66.37
CA ASP A 5 -30.33 55.38 65.94
C ASP A 5 -29.77 53.96 66.13
N PHE A 6 -30.16 53.29 67.21
CA PHE A 6 -29.73 51.92 67.48
C PHE A 6 -30.38 50.91 66.51
N LYS A 7 -31.64 51.14 66.13
CA LYS A 7 -32.31 50.33 65.10
C LYS A 7 -31.67 50.51 63.72
N ASN A 8 -31.33 51.75 63.34
CA ASN A 8 -30.64 52.04 62.08
C ASN A 8 -29.25 51.40 62.03
N LEU A 9 -28.51 51.42 63.13
CA LEU A 9 -27.21 50.75 63.23
C LEU A 9 -27.32 49.22 63.07
N LEU A 10 -28.37 48.60 63.62
CA LEU A 10 -28.65 47.17 63.46
C LEU A 10 -29.04 46.82 62.01
N GLU A 11 -29.81 47.68 61.35
CA GLU A 11 -30.17 47.56 59.93
C GLU A 11 -28.93 47.63 59.02
N ASP A 12 -28.04 48.60 59.27
CA ASP A 12 -26.77 48.74 58.54
C ASP A 12 -25.86 47.53 58.74
N PHE A 13 -25.74 47.03 59.98
CA PHE A 13 -24.98 45.81 60.25
C PHE A 13 -25.55 44.60 59.50
N ARG A 14 -26.88 44.45 59.47
CA ARG A 14 -27.56 43.38 58.74
C ARG A 14 -27.33 43.47 57.24
N LEU A 15 -27.42 44.66 56.66
CA LEU A 15 -27.14 44.92 55.25
C LEU A 15 -25.69 44.63 54.88
N LYS A 16 -24.75 44.99 55.77
CA LYS A 16 -23.32 44.75 55.56
C LYS A 16 -22.97 43.26 55.62
N ILE A 17 -23.51 42.53 56.60
CA ILE A 17 -23.35 41.06 56.68
C ILE A 17 -23.97 40.38 55.45
N GLY A 18 -25.14 40.85 55.00
CA GLY A 18 -25.79 40.32 53.79
C GLY A 18 -24.93 40.52 52.54
N LYS A 19 -24.33 41.70 52.36
CA LYS A 19 -23.39 41.98 51.25
C LYS A 19 -22.13 41.11 51.32
N ASP A 20 -21.47 41.04 52.48
CA ASP A 20 -20.26 40.24 52.68
C ASP A 20 -20.52 38.73 52.43
N MET A 21 -21.70 38.23 52.82
CA MET A 21 -22.09 36.84 52.55
C MET A 21 -22.30 36.57 51.06
N VAL A 22 -22.97 37.48 50.34
CA VAL A 22 -23.20 37.36 48.89
C VAL A 22 -21.87 37.39 48.14
N GLU A 23 -20.97 38.30 48.51
CA GLU A 23 -19.65 38.43 47.87
C GLU A 23 -18.80 37.17 48.05
N LYS A 24 -18.72 36.63 49.28
CA LYS A 24 -18.04 35.36 49.55
C LYS A 24 -18.67 34.17 48.83
N MET A 25 -20.00 34.16 48.69
CA MET A 25 -20.71 33.11 47.96
C MET A 25 -20.35 33.17 46.47
N GLN A 26 -20.35 34.35 45.87
CA GLN A 26 -19.95 34.57 44.48
C GLN A 26 -18.48 34.19 44.23
N GLU A 27 -17.57 34.53 45.15
CA GLU A 27 -16.16 34.09 45.08
C GLU A 27 -16.04 32.57 45.11
N SER A 28 -16.81 31.91 45.98
CA SER A 28 -16.82 30.46 46.08
C SER A 28 -17.37 29.79 44.81
N GLU A 29 -18.43 30.35 44.22
CA GLU A 29 -19.01 29.89 42.96
C GLU A 29 -18.01 30.02 41.81
N ASN A 30 -17.37 31.19 41.69
CA ASN A 30 -16.35 31.43 40.67
C ASN A 30 -15.17 30.46 40.80
N ARG A 31 -14.72 30.19 42.03
CA ARG A 31 -13.65 29.22 42.29
C ARG A 31 -14.04 27.80 41.89
N ILE A 32 -15.29 27.40 42.17
CA ILE A 32 -15.81 26.09 41.76
C ILE A 32 -15.88 26.00 40.24
N LEU A 33 -16.39 27.04 39.57
CA LEU A 33 -16.50 27.13 38.12
C LEU A 33 -15.14 27.02 37.42
N LEU A 34 -14.13 27.74 37.91
CA LEU A 34 -12.77 27.68 37.39
C LEU A 34 -12.18 26.27 37.52
N ASN A 35 -12.30 25.64 38.70
CA ASN A 35 -11.76 24.30 38.94
C ASN A 35 -12.48 23.22 38.09
N ILE A 36 -13.80 23.37 37.88
CA ILE A 36 -14.55 22.48 36.98
C ILE A 36 -14.07 22.67 35.54
N ASN A 37 -13.94 23.91 35.07
CA ASN A 37 -13.47 24.20 33.72
C ASN A 37 -12.05 23.68 33.49
N GLU A 38 -11.12 23.90 34.42
CA GLU A 38 -9.76 23.36 34.33
C GLU A 38 -9.75 21.82 34.23
N LYS A 39 -10.59 21.13 35.01
CA LYS A 39 -10.73 19.67 34.93
C LYS A 39 -11.38 19.21 33.63
N LEU A 40 -12.34 19.96 33.10
CA LEU A 40 -12.97 19.67 31.82
C LEU A 40 -11.98 19.88 30.68
N ASP A 41 -11.25 20.98 30.67
CA ASP A 41 -10.22 21.28 29.68
C ASP A 41 -9.12 20.22 29.69
N ALA A 42 -8.65 19.80 30.87
CA ALA A 42 -7.68 18.71 30.99
C ALA A 42 -8.21 17.40 30.39
N LYS A 43 -9.49 17.06 30.62
CA LYS A 43 -10.12 15.88 30.01
C LYS A 43 -10.31 16.03 28.51
N ILE A 44 -10.67 17.22 28.02
CA ILE A 44 -10.80 17.50 26.59
C ILE A 44 -9.44 17.33 25.92
N CYS A 45 -8.37 17.87 26.50
CA CYS A 45 -7.00 17.70 26.00
C CYS A 45 -6.62 16.21 25.92
N GLN A 46 -6.83 15.45 26.99
CA GLN A 46 -6.57 14.00 27.01
C GLN A 46 -7.36 13.26 25.92
N LEU A 47 -8.66 13.54 25.78
CA LEU A 47 -9.48 12.93 24.74
C LEU A 47 -9.02 13.31 23.34
N THR A 48 -8.59 14.55 23.11
CA THR A 48 -8.06 14.97 21.81
C THR A 48 -6.75 14.29 21.46
N GLU A 49 -5.85 14.13 22.43
CA GLU A 49 -4.58 13.41 22.27
C GLU A 49 -4.82 11.93 21.97
N GLU A 50 -5.72 11.27 22.71
CA GLU A 50 -6.11 9.88 22.46
C GLU A 50 -6.74 9.71 21.07
N MET A 51 -7.60 10.65 20.66
CA MET A 51 -8.21 10.63 19.33
C MET A 51 -7.19 10.79 18.21
N GLU A 52 -6.20 11.67 18.38
CA GLU A 52 -5.11 11.83 17.43
C GLU A 52 -4.24 10.57 17.36
N HIS A 53 -3.89 10.00 18.51
CA HIS A 53 -3.14 8.76 18.60
C HIS A 53 -3.88 7.58 17.91
N LEU A 54 -5.18 7.42 18.14
CA LEU A 54 -5.99 6.39 17.51
C LEU A 54 -6.08 6.58 15.99
N LYS A 55 -6.22 7.82 15.51
CA LYS A 55 -6.19 8.13 14.07
C LYS A 55 -4.85 7.72 13.45
N ASN A 56 -3.74 8.04 14.09
CA ASN A 56 -2.41 7.68 13.62
C ASN A 56 -2.22 6.16 13.52
N ILE A 57 -2.66 5.41 14.54
CA ILE A 57 -2.63 3.95 14.52
C ILE A 57 -3.52 3.40 13.39
N ASN A 58 -4.72 3.97 13.20
CA ASN A 58 -5.63 3.52 12.16
C ASN A 58 -5.01 3.74 10.76
N GLU A 59 -4.40 4.90 10.51
CA GLU A 59 -3.69 5.16 9.25
C GLU A 59 -2.52 4.20 9.01
N GLU A 60 -1.75 3.87 10.06
CA GLU A 60 -0.67 2.91 9.94
C GLU A 60 -1.19 1.50 9.64
N ASN A 61 -2.27 1.09 10.31
CA ASN A 61 -2.92 -0.20 10.08
C ASN A 61 -3.48 -0.29 8.66
N GLU A 62 -4.11 0.77 8.16
CA GLU A 62 -4.59 0.82 6.77
C GLU A 62 -3.44 0.66 5.76
N LYS A 63 -2.31 1.35 5.99
CA LYS A 63 -1.11 1.21 5.14
C LYS A 63 -0.59 -0.24 5.17
N ARG A 64 -0.55 -0.88 6.33
CA ARG A 64 -0.13 -2.28 6.48
C ARG A 64 -1.10 -3.23 5.78
N LEU A 65 -2.41 -3.02 5.92
CA LEU A 65 -3.43 -3.82 5.23
C LEU A 65 -3.33 -3.69 3.71
N ASP A 66 -3.11 -2.49 3.18
CA ASP A 66 -2.95 -2.26 1.75
C ASP A 66 -1.72 -3.02 1.20
N ILE A 67 -0.63 -3.09 1.97
CA ILE A 67 0.58 -3.87 1.62
C ILE A 67 0.27 -5.38 1.60
N LEU A 68 -0.42 -5.88 2.63
CA LEU A 68 -0.78 -7.29 2.73
C LEU A 68 -1.72 -7.72 1.59
N GLU A 69 -2.74 -6.91 1.29
CA GLU A 69 -3.66 -7.20 0.21
C GLU A 69 -2.95 -7.21 -1.15
N LYS A 70 -2.02 -6.27 -1.36
CA LYS A 70 -1.17 -6.25 -2.56
C LYS A 70 -0.34 -7.52 -2.69
N HIS A 71 0.27 -8.00 -1.61
CA HIS A 71 1.06 -9.23 -1.62
C HIS A 71 0.20 -10.46 -1.88
N SER A 72 -0.97 -10.56 -1.24
CA SER A 72 -1.91 -11.66 -1.43
C SER A 72 -2.39 -11.76 -2.89
N ARG A 73 -2.69 -10.62 -3.53
CA ARG A 73 -3.16 -10.57 -4.93
C ARG A 73 -2.04 -10.53 -5.97
N GLN A 74 -0.78 -10.48 -5.54
CA GLN A 74 0.36 -10.23 -6.44
C GLN A 74 0.46 -11.26 -7.57
N LYS A 75 0.05 -12.50 -7.32
CA LYS A 75 0.14 -13.62 -8.27
C LYS A 75 -1.20 -13.96 -8.94
N ASN A 76 -2.24 -13.17 -8.67
CA ASN A 76 -3.58 -13.40 -9.17
C ASN A 76 -3.78 -12.73 -10.53
N LEU A 77 -4.59 -13.38 -11.36
CA LEU A 77 -5.05 -12.91 -12.66
C LEU A 77 -6.55 -13.17 -12.82
N ILE A 78 -7.19 -12.33 -13.61
CA ILE A 78 -8.62 -12.44 -13.93
C ILE A 78 -8.76 -12.61 -15.44
N LEU A 79 -9.44 -13.68 -15.85
CA LEU A 79 -9.74 -14.01 -17.23
C LEU A 79 -11.23 -13.76 -17.52
N PHE A 80 -11.49 -12.96 -18.56
CA PHE A 80 -12.83 -12.58 -18.99
C PHE A 80 -13.15 -13.19 -20.36
N GLY A 81 -14.45 -13.33 -20.66
CA GLY A 81 -14.93 -13.77 -21.99
C GLY A 81 -15.04 -15.28 -22.18
N MET A 82 -14.70 -16.09 -21.16
CA MET A 82 -14.77 -17.55 -21.26
C MET A 82 -16.18 -18.06 -21.00
N LYS A 83 -16.76 -18.83 -21.92
CA LYS A 83 -18.09 -19.46 -21.76
C LYS A 83 -18.14 -20.35 -20.51
N GLU A 84 -19.26 -20.33 -19.79
CA GLU A 84 -19.49 -21.19 -18.61
C GLU A 84 -19.96 -22.56 -19.09
N LYS A 85 -19.04 -23.53 -19.17
CA LYS A 85 -19.32 -24.92 -19.58
C LYS A 85 -18.90 -25.94 -18.52
N GLU A 86 -18.05 -25.52 -17.60
CA GLU A 86 -17.53 -26.33 -16.51
C GLU A 86 -18.60 -26.69 -15.48
N LYS A 87 -18.51 -27.91 -14.96
CA LYS A 87 -19.37 -28.44 -13.88
C LYS A 87 -18.58 -28.65 -12.59
N SER A 88 -17.26 -28.84 -12.70
CA SER A 88 -16.36 -29.13 -11.59
C SER A 88 -15.19 -28.15 -11.55
N TYR A 89 -14.54 -28.07 -10.38
CA TYR A 89 -13.29 -27.34 -10.19
C TYR A 89 -12.19 -27.82 -11.15
N GLU A 90 -12.06 -29.14 -11.33
CA GLU A 90 -11.02 -29.74 -12.17
C GLU A 90 -11.20 -29.37 -13.65
N GLU A 91 -12.45 -29.34 -14.14
CA GLU A 91 -12.76 -28.92 -15.51
C GLU A 91 -12.40 -27.44 -15.73
N LEU A 92 -12.61 -26.60 -14.72
CA LEU A 92 -12.24 -25.19 -14.77
C LEU A 92 -10.72 -25.01 -14.78
N GLU A 93 -9.99 -25.80 -14.00
CA GLU A 93 -8.53 -25.81 -14.00
C GLU A 93 -7.96 -26.25 -15.36
N ILE A 94 -8.52 -27.31 -15.95
CA ILE A 94 -8.18 -27.78 -17.29
C ILE A 94 -8.46 -26.69 -18.34
N LEU A 95 -9.62 -26.03 -18.27
CA LEU A 95 -9.97 -24.93 -19.17
C LEU A 95 -8.93 -23.79 -19.13
N VAL A 96 -8.52 -23.38 -17.93
CA VAL A 96 -7.50 -22.32 -17.77
C VAL A 96 -6.14 -22.78 -18.30
N LYS A 97 -5.73 -24.01 -17.97
CA LYS A 97 -4.48 -24.61 -18.46
C LYS A 97 -4.44 -24.66 -19.98
N ASP A 98 -5.50 -25.16 -20.61
CA ASP A 98 -5.62 -25.28 -22.05
C ASP A 98 -5.64 -23.90 -22.73
N THR A 99 -6.30 -22.92 -22.11
CA THR A 99 -6.30 -21.54 -22.61
C THR A 99 -4.88 -20.97 -22.63
N ILE A 100 -4.11 -21.16 -21.55
CA ILE A 100 -2.73 -20.69 -21.44
C ILE A 100 -1.83 -21.40 -22.45
N ARG A 101 -1.93 -22.73 -22.56
CA ARG A 101 -1.09 -23.52 -23.46
C ARG A 101 -1.42 -23.24 -24.93
N ASN A 102 -2.69 -23.34 -25.31
CA ASN A 102 -3.10 -23.27 -26.71
C ASN A 102 -3.10 -21.83 -27.26
N THR A 103 -3.53 -20.86 -26.46
CA THR A 103 -3.67 -19.46 -26.94
C THR A 103 -2.42 -18.62 -26.69
N LEU A 104 -1.82 -18.75 -25.51
CA LEU A 104 -0.65 -17.93 -25.16
C LEU A 104 0.67 -18.56 -25.62
N ASN A 105 0.66 -19.86 -25.94
CA ASN A 105 1.84 -20.69 -26.21
C ASN A 105 2.84 -20.66 -25.04
N ILE A 106 2.31 -20.82 -23.82
CA ILE A 106 3.09 -20.89 -22.59
C ILE A 106 2.80 -22.26 -22.00
N ASP A 107 3.82 -23.11 -21.92
CA ASP A 107 3.66 -24.39 -21.24
C ASP A 107 3.26 -24.14 -19.78
N CYS A 108 2.21 -24.77 -19.29
CA CYS A 108 1.69 -24.56 -17.95
C CYS A 108 1.28 -25.89 -17.33
N ASP A 109 1.85 -26.22 -16.18
CA ASP A 109 1.55 -27.44 -15.45
C ASP A 109 0.47 -27.21 -14.38
N LYS A 110 -0.20 -28.28 -13.96
CA LYS A 110 -1.22 -28.22 -12.89
C LYS A 110 -0.66 -27.60 -11.61
N ASN A 111 0.56 -28.00 -11.23
CA ASN A 111 1.24 -27.52 -10.04
C ASN A 111 1.65 -26.04 -10.08
N GLU A 112 1.53 -25.36 -11.22
CA GLU A 112 1.81 -23.92 -11.31
C GLU A 112 0.58 -23.07 -10.97
N ILE A 113 -0.60 -23.66 -10.99
CA ILE A 113 -1.87 -23.04 -10.63
C ILE A 113 -2.13 -23.34 -9.15
N ASP A 114 -2.34 -22.28 -8.36
CA ASP A 114 -2.62 -22.38 -6.93
C ASP A 114 -4.11 -22.64 -6.70
N PHE A 115 -4.95 -21.80 -7.31
CA PHE A 115 -6.41 -21.94 -7.25
C PHE A 115 -7.08 -21.38 -8.50
N VAL A 116 -8.28 -21.86 -8.80
CA VAL A 116 -9.15 -21.32 -9.87
C VAL A 116 -10.59 -21.24 -9.41
N ARG A 117 -11.27 -20.12 -9.69
CA ARG A 117 -12.70 -19.96 -9.38
C ARG A 117 -13.37 -18.91 -10.23
N ARG A 118 -14.66 -19.10 -10.55
CA ARG A 118 -15.49 -18.03 -11.11
C ARG A 118 -15.84 -17.01 -10.03
N ILE A 119 -15.90 -15.73 -10.41
CA ILE A 119 -16.29 -14.63 -9.51
C ILE A 119 -17.55 -13.93 -10.02
N GLY A 120 -18.40 -13.48 -9.09
CA GLY A 120 -19.64 -12.76 -9.40
C GLY A 120 -20.89 -13.65 -9.48
N LYS A 121 -22.03 -13.01 -9.71
CA LYS A 121 -23.35 -13.65 -9.83
C LYS A 121 -23.55 -14.20 -11.24
N LEU A 122 -24.18 -15.36 -11.34
CA LEU A 122 -24.52 -15.96 -12.64
C LEU A 122 -25.53 -15.04 -13.34
N THR A 123 -25.22 -14.64 -14.57
CA THR A 123 -26.07 -13.77 -15.40
C THR A 123 -26.20 -14.41 -16.78
N HIS A 124 -27.41 -14.43 -17.35
CA HIS A 124 -27.62 -15.05 -18.67
C HIS A 124 -26.95 -14.30 -19.82
N ASP A 125 -26.72 -12.99 -19.66
CA ASP A 125 -26.13 -12.13 -20.70
C ASP A 125 -24.61 -12.26 -20.82
N ARG A 126 -23.90 -12.46 -19.70
CA ARG A 126 -22.43 -12.39 -19.67
C ARG A 126 -21.80 -13.49 -18.82
N PRO A 127 -20.78 -14.18 -19.36
CA PRO A 127 -20.06 -15.18 -18.58
C PRO A 127 -19.30 -14.51 -17.42
N ARG A 128 -19.32 -15.17 -16.26
CA ARG A 128 -18.59 -14.73 -15.07
C ARG A 128 -17.08 -14.76 -15.29
N PRO A 129 -16.31 -13.77 -14.80
CA PRO A 129 -14.85 -13.83 -14.89
C PRO A 129 -14.27 -14.99 -14.08
N ILE A 130 -13.14 -15.52 -14.52
CA ILE A 130 -12.36 -16.55 -13.81
C ILE A 130 -11.21 -15.86 -13.09
N LEU A 131 -11.17 -15.97 -11.77
CA LEU A 131 -10.03 -15.60 -10.96
C LEU A 131 -9.15 -16.83 -10.75
N PHE A 132 -7.87 -16.71 -11.04
CA PHE A 132 -6.90 -17.76 -10.76
C PHE A 132 -5.61 -17.22 -10.17
N GLY A 133 -5.06 -17.99 -9.24
CA GLY A 133 -3.77 -17.74 -8.60
C GLY A 133 -2.67 -18.58 -9.23
N LEU A 134 -1.50 -17.98 -9.41
CA LEU A 134 -0.29 -18.69 -9.85
C LEU A 134 0.67 -18.88 -8.69
N ASN A 135 1.47 -19.94 -8.73
CA ASN A 135 2.49 -20.18 -7.71
C ASN A 135 3.69 -19.23 -7.87
N THR A 136 4.06 -18.87 -9.10
CA THR A 136 5.23 -18.03 -9.37
C THR A 136 4.89 -16.70 -10.07
N LEU A 137 5.52 -15.62 -9.61
CA LEU A 137 5.38 -14.30 -10.23
C LEU A 137 5.94 -14.26 -11.66
N GLY A 138 7.02 -15.00 -11.92
CA GLY A 138 7.61 -15.11 -13.25
C GLY A 138 6.61 -15.62 -14.29
N LYS A 139 5.75 -16.56 -13.90
CA LYS A 139 4.68 -17.08 -14.77
C LYS A 139 3.62 -16.03 -15.07
N LYS A 140 3.16 -15.32 -14.03
CA LYS A 140 2.24 -14.19 -14.17
C LYS A 140 2.78 -13.17 -15.19
N ILE A 141 4.05 -12.79 -15.08
CA ILE A 141 4.68 -11.83 -16.00
C ILE A 141 4.68 -12.35 -17.44
N LYS A 142 5.00 -13.64 -17.66
CA LYS A 142 4.97 -14.26 -19.00
C LYS A 142 3.55 -14.21 -19.60
N ILE A 143 2.53 -14.56 -18.81
CA ILE A 143 1.12 -14.52 -19.25
C ILE A 143 0.69 -13.09 -19.61
N ILE A 144 0.99 -12.10 -18.75
CA ILE A 144 0.64 -10.70 -19.02
C ILE A 144 1.30 -10.18 -20.29
N LYS A 145 2.54 -10.60 -20.61
CA LYS A 145 3.22 -10.19 -21.85
C LYS A 145 2.54 -10.73 -23.10
N SER A 146 2.04 -11.97 -23.05
CA SER A 146 1.40 -12.63 -24.19
C SER A 146 -0.11 -12.38 -24.29
N LYS A 147 -0.72 -11.67 -23.33
CA LYS A 147 -2.18 -11.56 -23.19
C LYS A 147 -2.94 -11.02 -24.42
N LYS A 148 -2.27 -10.26 -25.30
CA LYS A 148 -2.89 -9.74 -26.53
C LYS A 148 -3.38 -10.85 -27.47
N LYS A 149 -2.76 -12.04 -27.43
CA LYS A 149 -3.17 -13.21 -28.23
C LYS A 149 -4.56 -13.74 -27.85
N LEU A 150 -5.09 -13.36 -26.69
CA LEU A 150 -6.43 -13.78 -26.25
C LEU A 150 -7.54 -12.99 -26.94
N GLU A 151 -7.23 -11.82 -27.52
CA GLU A 151 -8.21 -10.98 -28.19
C GLU A 151 -8.84 -11.73 -29.38
N ASP A 152 -8.08 -12.62 -30.03
CA ASP A 152 -8.52 -13.46 -31.17
C ASP A 152 -9.67 -14.40 -30.80
N ILE A 153 -9.74 -14.86 -29.54
CA ILE A 153 -10.81 -15.73 -29.03
C ILE A 153 -11.91 -14.95 -28.30
N GLY A 154 -11.86 -13.61 -28.32
CA GLY A 154 -12.79 -12.74 -27.60
C GLY A 154 -12.61 -12.75 -26.07
N ALA A 155 -11.45 -13.22 -25.59
CA ALA A 155 -11.12 -13.25 -24.17
C ALA A 155 -10.04 -12.21 -23.85
N TYR A 156 -9.95 -11.81 -22.58
CA TYR A 156 -8.87 -10.93 -22.13
C TYR A 156 -8.48 -11.20 -20.68
N ILE A 157 -7.22 -10.90 -20.35
CA ILE A 157 -6.68 -11.05 -18.99
C ILE A 157 -6.36 -9.68 -18.39
N THR A 158 -6.77 -9.49 -17.14
CA THR A 158 -6.34 -8.38 -16.30
C THR A 158 -5.67 -8.89 -15.03
N GLU A 159 -4.96 -7.99 -14.36
CA GLU A 159 -4.49 -8.24 -13.01
C GLU A 159 -5.63 -8.08 -12.00
N ASP A 160 -5.55 -8.82 -10.89
CA ASP A 160 -6.42 -8.66 -9.73
C ASP A 160 -5.85 -7.56 -8.82
N TYR A 161 -6.51 -6.40 -8.81
CA TYR A 161 -6.13 -5.26 -7.97
C TYR A 161 -7.16 -5.02 -6.86
N PRO A 162 -6.72 -4.54 -5.69
CA PRO A 162 -7.62 -4.06 -4.64
C PRO A 162 -8.58 -2.98 -5.13
N ARG A 163 -9.75 -2.87 -4.50
CA ARG A 163 -10.78 -1.90 -4.87
C ARG A 163 -10.27 -0.46 -4.89
N LYS A 164 -9.55 -0.04 -3.85
CA LYS A 164 -8.92 1.30 -3.77
C LYS A 164 -8.06 1.62 -5.00
N ILE A 165 -7.33 0.61 -5.50
CA ILE A 165 -6.46 0.74 -6.66
C ILE A 165 -7.27 0.77 -7.96
N LEU A 166 -8.32 -0.04 -8.09
CA LEU A 166 -9.23 0.00 -9.24
C LEU A 166 -9.89 1.39 -9.39
N GLU A 167 -10.30 1.99 -8.27
CA GLU A 167 -10.87 3.35 -8.25
C GLU A 167 -9.85 4.40 -8.71
N LYS A 168 -8.61 4.37 -8.18
CA LYS A 168 -7.51 5.23 -8.66
C LYS A 168 -7.20 5.02 -10.14
N ARG A 169 -7.21 3.76 -10.61
CA ARG A 169 -6.97 3.47 -12.03
C ARG A 169 -8.07 4.06 -12.91
N LYS A 170 -9.33 4.01 -12.46
CA LYS A 170 -10.46 4.61 -13.17
C LYS A 170 -10.30 6.13 -13.29
N SER A 171 -9.87 6.82 -12.24
CA SER A 171 -9.63 8.27 -12.30
C SER A 171 -8.43 8.64 -13.19
N LEU A 172 -7.40 7.80 -13.26
CA LEU A 172 -6.24 8.02 -14.13
C LEU A 172 -6.51 7.78 -15.63
N GLN A 173 -7.65 7.18 -16.00
CA GLN A 173 -7.92 6.88 -17.42
C GLN A 173 -8.13 8.13 -18.28
N SER A 174 -8.72 9.19 -17.74
CA SER A 174 -8.86 10.45 -18.48
C SER A 174 -7.50 11.06 -18.78
N GLN A 175 -6.63 11.16 -17.77
CA GLN A 175 -5.27 11.67 -17.91
C GLN A 175 -4.44 10.81 -18.87
N LEU A 176 -4.60 9.48 -18.84
CA LEU A 176 -3.95 8.59 -19.80
C LEU A 176 -4.33 8.93 -21.23
N GLN A 177 -5.63 9.13 -21.49
CA GLN A 177 -6.13 9.45 -22.82
C GLN A 177 -5.60 10.81 -23.30
N ASP A 178 -5.56 11.82 -22.43
CA ASP A 178 -5.03 13.14 -22.74
C ASP A 178 -3.55 13.08 -23.13
N GLU A 179 -2.74 12.33 -22.39
CA GLU A 179 -1.31 12.15 -22.70
C GLU A 179 -1.09 11.39 -24.01
N ILE A 180 -1.94 10.40 -24.31
CA ILE A 180 -1.91 9.69 -25.60
C ILE A 180 -2.30 10.65 -26.74
N ASN A 181 -3.32 11.49 -26.55
CA ASN A 181 -3.77 12.48 -27.54
C ASN A 181 -2.69 13.56 -27.80
N LYS A 182 -1.88 13.90 -26.79
CA LYS A 182 -0.68 14.75 -26.94
C LYS A 182 0.47 14.07 -27.69
N GLY A 183 0.35 12.78 -28.02
CA GLY A 183 1.37 11.99 -28.71
C GLY A 183 2.42 11.34 -27.79
N ASN A 184 2.25 11.42 -26.47
CA ASN A 184 3.14 10.79 -25.50
C ASN A 184 2.81 9.30 -25.34
N LYS A 185 3.82 8.47 -25.08
CA LYS A 185 3.59 7.05 -24.72
C LYS A 185 3.30 6.96 -23.23
N ALA A 186 2.04 6.83 -22.85
CA ALA A 186 1.64 6.71 -21.45
C ALA A 186 1.07 5.31 -21.12
N ARG A 187 1.28 4.85 -19.89
CA ARG A 187 0.71 3.59 -19.37
C ARG A 187 0.43 3.68 -17.87
N ILE A 188 -0.64 3.03 -17.40
CA ILE A 188 -0.94 2.96 -15.96
C ILE A 188 -0.32 1.71 -15.35
N VAL A 189 0.62 1.90 -14.41
CA VAL A 189 1.28 0.84 -13.66
C VAL A 189 0.80 0.89 -12.21
N TYR A 190 0.07 -0.14 -11.78
CA TYR A 190 -0.59 -0.17 -10.46
C TYR A 190 -1.48 1.07 -10.27
N ASP A 191 -1.09 2.01 -9.40
CA ASP A 191 -1.79 3.26 -9.07
C ASP A 191 -1.15 4.52 -9.66
N ARG A 192 -0.21 4.39 -10.61
CA ARG A 192 0.53 5.53 -11.18
C ARG A 192 0.47 5.55 -12.71
N LEU A 193 0.40 6.75 -13.27
CA LEU A 193 0.56 7.01 -14.70
C LEU A 193 2.05 7.19 -15.03
N VAL A 194 2.58 6.39 -15.94
CA VAL A 194 3.98 6.45 -16.39
C VAL A 194 4.00 6.93 -17.83
N VAL A 195 4.53 8.14 -18.04
CA VAL A 195 4.69 8.76 -19.36
C VAL A 195 6.14 8.60 -19.82
N THR A 196 6.34 8.05 -21.02
CA THR A 196 7.65 7.87 -21.65
C THR A 196 7.77 8.81 -22.83
N ASN A 197 8.49 9.91 -22.66
CA ASN A 197 8.78 10.85 -23.76
C ASN A 197 9.89 10.29 -24.63
N LYS A 198 9.71 10.33 -25.96
CA LYS A 198 10.70 9.85 -26.93
C LYS A 198 11.96 10.74 -27.02
N SER A 199 11.98 11.92 -26.38
CA SER A 199 12.99 12.96 -26.60
C SER A 199 14.30 12.78 -25.81
N ASN A 200 14.39 11.88 -24.83
CA ASN A 200 15.64 11.67 -24.09
C ASN A 200 16.54 10.63 -24.78
N LYS A 201 16.98 10.92 -26.01
CA LYS A 201 18.26 10.39 -26.49
C LYS A 201 19.33 11.03 -25.61
N ARG A 202 19.72 10.34 -24.53
CA ARG A 202 20.98 10.63 -23.84
C ARG A 202 22.04 10.66 -24.94
N SER A 203 22.67 11.82 -25.17
CA SER A 203 23.90 11.87 -25.93
C SER A 203 24.87 10.92 -25.23
N LEU A 204 25.24 9.83 -25.90
CA LEU A 204 26.31 8.96 -25.44
C LEU A 204 27.52 9.87 -25.24
N SER A 205 27.94 10.05 -23.98
CA SER A 205 29.24 10.66 -23.71
C SER A 205 30.27 9.80 -24.43
N GLN A 206 31.06 10.42 -25.31
CA GLN A 206 32.12 9.73 -26.02
C GLN A 206 33.04 9.07 -24.98
N SER A 207 33.14 7.74 -25.04
CA SER A 207 34.16 7.02 -24.27
C SER A 207 35.53 7.50 -24.74
N PRO A 208 36.53 7.64 -23.85
CA PRO A 208 37.87 8.05 -24.24
C PRO A 208 38.48 7.03 -25.22
N GLU A 209 39.13 7.52 -26.26
CA GLU A 209 39.88 6.71 -27.23
C GLU A 209 40.96 5.88 -26.52
N THR A 210 40.83 4.56 -26.59
CA THR A 210 41.90 3.63 -26.23
C THR A 210 42.97 3.68 -27.32
N LYS A 211 44.15 4.19 -26.98
CA LYS A 211 45.34 4.11 -27.83
C LYS A 211 45.71 2.64 -28.08
N GLU A 212 45.91 2.32 -29.35
CA GLU A 212 46.43 1.04 -29.82
C GLU A 212 47.84 0.77 -29.29
N GLY A 213 48.10 -0.50 -28.97
CA GLY A 213 49.44 -1.02 -28.67
C GLY A 213 49.48 -1.88 -27.41
N ASP A 214 49.18 -3.17 -27.53
CA ASP A 214 50.26 -4.16 -27.61
C ASP A 214 49.73 -5.61 -27.65
N LYS A 215 50.51 -6.41 -28.37
CA LYS A 215 50.22 -7.77 -28.81
C LYS A 215 50.12 -8.76 -27.64
N LEU A 216 49.23 -9.74 -27.81
CA LEU A 216 49.23 -11.00 -27.07
C LEU A 216 50.62 -11.65 -27.04
N PRO A 217 50.93 -12.38 -25.95
CA PRO A 217 51.41 -13.73 -26.16
C PRO A 217 50.57 -14.76 -25.39
N ASN A 218 50.20 -15.77 -26.16
CA ASN A 218 49.67 -17.05 -25.74
C ASN A 218 50.77 -17.83 -25.00
N LEU A 219 50.52 -18.29 -23.78
CA LEU A 219 51.38 -19.27 -23.08
C LEU A 219 50.52 -20.21 -22.23
N ASN A 220 50.37 -21.43 -22.75
CA ASN A 220 50.06 -22.63 -21.99
C ASN A 220 51.14 -22.85 -20.92
N THR A 221 50.77 -22.84 -19.64
CA THR A 221 51.55 -23.53 -18.61
C THR A 221 50.61 -24.16 -17.58
N ARG A 222 50.64 -25.49 -17.52
CA ARG A 222 50.08 -26.31 -16.44
C ARG A 222 50.71 -25.90 -15.09
N GLN A 223 49.90 -25.71 -14.05
CA GLN A 223 50.39 -25.67 -12.67
C GLN A 223 49.55 -26.56 -11.74
N ALA A 224 50.28 -27.26 -10.86
CA ALA A 224 49.88 -28.33 -9.96
C ALA A 224 48.98 -27.86 -8.78
N PRO A 225 48.28 -28.77 -8.07
CA PRO A 225 47.35 -28.40 -7.01
C PRO A 225 48.10 -28.02 -5.73
N LYS A 226 47.86 -26.81 -5.22
CA LYS A 226 48.32 -26.39 -3.89
C LYS A 226 47.29 -26.76 -2.82
N LYS A 227 47.77 -27.50 -1.82
CA LYS A 227 47.07 -27.97 -0.62
C LYS A 227 46.40 -26.82 0.15
N SER A 228 45.16 -27.04 0.57
CA SER A 228 44.39 -26.18 1.48
C SER A 228 44.94 -26.23 2.90
N LYS A 229 45.23 -25.06 3.50
CA LYS A 229 45.23 -24.88 4.96
C LYS A 229 43.88 -24.28 5.33
N GLN A 230 43.03 -25.05 6.01
CA GLN A 230 41.81 -24.55 6.63
C GLN A 230 42.20 -23.69 7.84
N GLN A 231 41.74 -22.43 7.86
CA GLN A 231 41.54 -21.69 9.10
C GLN A 231 40.04 -21.71 9.43
N PRO A 232 39.65 -21.78 10.70
CA PRO A 232 38.24 -21.82 11.07
C PRO A 232 37.62 -20.44 10.84
N GLU A 233 36.75 -20.33 9.83
CA GLU A 233 35.86 -19.17 9.70
C GLU A 233 34.88 -19.20 10.87
N THR A 234 35.04 -18.26 11.80
CA THR A 234 33.98 -17.95 12.75
C THR A 234 32.79 -17.44 11.96
N SER A 235 31.75 -18.27 11.85
CA SER A 235 30.49 -17.95 11.19
C SER A 235 29.85 -16.77 11.93
N ASN A 236 30.11 -15.56 11.44
CA ASN A 236 29.39 -14.37 11.86
C ASN A 236 27.98 -14.47 11.26
N ARG A 237 27.10 -15.25 11.91
CA ARG A 237 25.69 -15.38 11.55
C ARG A 237 25.03 -14.01 11.75
N GLN A 238 25.08 -13.18 10.71
CA GLN A 238 24.28 -11.98 10.63
C GLN A 238 22.81 -12.40 10.74
N THR A 239 22.19 -12.09 11.87
CA THR A 239 20.78 -12.37 12.08
C THR A 239 19.96 -11.49 11.15
N ILE A 240 18.78 -11.95 10.69
CA ILE A 240 17.88 -11.14 9.86
C ILE A 240 17.61 -9.76 10.51
N THR A 241 17.63 -9.70 11.84
CA THR A 241 17.48 -8.46 12.61
C THR A 241 18.61 -7.44 12.41
N SER A 242 19.84 -7.84 12.07
CA SER A 242 20.92 -6.89 11.77
C SER A 242 20.64 -6.09 10.48
N TYR A 243 19.95 -6.70 9.51
CA TYR A 243 19.55 -6.08 8.24
C TYR A 243 18.37 -5.10 8.39
N LEU A 244 17.60 -5.20 9.47
CA LEU A 244 16.42 -4.36 9.71
C LEU A 244 16.71 -3.10 10.56
N LYS A 245 17.87 -3.03 11.22
CA LYS A 245 18.23 -1.90 12.10
C LYS A 245 18.53 -0.59 11.36
N GLY A 246 18.76 -0.61 10.05
CA GLY A 246 19.21 0.56 9.28
C GLY A 246 18.13 1.46 8.65
N LYS A 247 16.86 1.36 9.06
CA LYS A 247 15.75 2.06 8.36
C LYS A 247 14.90 3.00 9.22
N LYS A 248 15.39 3.46 10.38
CA LYS A 248 14.62 4.40 11.23
C LYS A 248 14.96 5.89 11.08
N ASP A 249 16.00 6.27 10.35
CA ASP A 249 16.40 7.69 10.27
C ASP A 249 16.31 8.22 8.83
N ALA A 250 15.09 8.56 8.42
CA ALA A 250 14.81 9.53 7.36
C ALA A 250 13.36 10.02 7.56
N ALA A 251 13.20 10.85 8.60
CA ALA A 251 12.07 11.76 8.73
C ALA A 251 12.24 12.91 7.73
#